data_AF-A0A679JHE5-F1
#
_entry.id   AF-A0A679JHE5-F1
#
_cell.length_a   1.000
_cell.length_b   1.000
_cell.length_c   1.000
_cell.angle_alpha   90.00
_cell.angle_beta   90.00
_cell.angle_gamma   90.00
#
_symmetry.space_group_name_H-M   'P 1'
#
loop_
_entity.id
_entity.type
_entity.pdbx_description
1 polymer ?
#
loop_
_entity_poly.entity_id
_entity_poly.type
_entity_poly.pdbx_seq_one_letter_code
_entity_poly.pdbx_strand_id
1 'polypeptide(L)'
;MNLNALARKAAKGPAPPAYGGSMNVEDMIRFVRVHGAAGADEIDRLCAQHGWLANGLLPDGTRVAPFASWARACAAFGRRGVSGLRPLLVDPELSGFAIAVLQEEKTLESVQALLGFCASAAWQSSDAMHPDWRALSALNLLLSFDDGVKVEQSVMDDLLCIVVAAFDAAPQPFLSSLCLWTARGAPTAKALAWLQALEVTGADVDAARTAAIKSVRRRLAPDYRAPDAKAARQIRRARAADV
;
A
#
# COMPACT_ATOMS: atom_id res chain seq x y z
N MET A 1 -17.41 0.16 -16.02
CA MET A 1 -18.42 0.06 -14.95
C MET A 1 -19.47 1.14 -15.22
N ASN A 2 -20.76 0.87 -15.01
CA ASN A 2 -21.79 1.93 -15.13
C ASN A 2 -21.74 2.79 -13.86
N LEU A 3 -21.98 4.11 -13.97
CA LEU A 3 -22.02 5.04 -12.83
C LEU A 3 -22.99 4.57 -11.72
N ASN A 4 -24.08 3.90 -12.09
CA ASN A 4 -25.06 3.35 -11.13
C ASN A 4 -24.61 2.03 -10.46
N ALA A 5 -23.49 1.43 -10.87
CA ALA A 5 -23.08 0.13 -10.35
C ALA A 5 -22.70 0.18 -8.87
N LEU A 6 -22.04 1.26 -8.43
CA LEU A 6 -21.67 1.45 -7.04
C LEU A 6 -22.91 1.66 -6.17
N ALA A 7 -23.83 2.53 -6.60
CA ALA A 7 -25.11 2.76 -5.92
C ALA A 7 -25.93 1.46 -5.76
N ARG A 8 -25.95 0.58 -6.78
CA ARG A 8 -26.63 -0.72 -6.70
C ARG A 8 -26.01 -1.63 -5.64
N LYS A 9 -24.68 -1.61 -5.48
CA LYS A 9 -23.97 -2.39 -4.45
C LYS A 9 -24.19 -1.82 -3.05
N ALA A 10 -24.16 -0.49 -2.91
CA ALA A 10 -24.43 0.19 -1.65
C ALA A 10 -25.86 -0.06 -1.14
N ALA A 11 -26.83 -0.15 -2.06
CA ALA A 11 -28.25 -0.34 -1.73
C ALA A 11 -28.69 -1.81 -1.58
N LYS A 12 -27.85 -2.80 -1.95
CA LYS A 12 -28.20 -4.23 -1.93
C LYS A 12 -27.18 -5.01 -1.13
N GLY A 13 -27.61 -5.98 -0.33
CA GLY A 13 -26.72 -6.90 0.38
C GLY A 13 -27.32 -7.35 1.71
N PRO A 14 -26.65 -8.30 2.39
CA PRO A 14 -27.08 -8.75 3.71
C PRO A 14 -26.82 -7.70 4.80
N ALA A 15 -25.88 -6.79 4.58
CA ALA A 15 -25.63 -5.67 5.48
C ALA A 15 -26.57 -4.49 5.17
N PRO A 16 -27.04 -3.74 6.18
CA PRO A 16 -27.72 -2.47 5.99
C PRO A 16 -26.96 -1.51 5.05
N PRO A 17 -27.67 -0.67 4.26
CA PRO A 17 -27.03 0.31 3.36
C PRO A 17 -26.08 1.29 4.05
N ALA A 18 -26.36 1.62 5.32
CA ALA A 18 -25.46 2.43 6.16
C ALA A 18 -24.08 1.78 6.38
N TYR A 19 -23.99 0.47 6.13
CA TYR A 19 -22.79 -0.35 6.26
C TYR A 19 -22.28 -0.81 4.89
N GLY A 20 -22.68 -0.14 3.81
CA GLY A 20 -22.21 -0.35 2.45
C GLY A 20 -22.88 -1.49 1.68
N GLY A 21 -23.90 -2.16 2.24
CA GLY A 21 -24.64 -3.20 1.52
C GLY A 21 -23.74 -4.39 1.13
N SER A 22 -23.47 -4.54 -0.16
CA SER A 22 -22.59 -5.57 -0.75
C SER A 22 -21.31 -4.98 -1.36
N MET A 23 -21.06 -3.70 -1.08
CA MET A 23 -19.88 -2.99 -1.55
C MET A 23 -18.64 -3.44 -0.77
N ASN A 24 -17.52 -3.62 -1.48
CA ASN A 24 -16.19 -3.72 -0.89
C ASN A 24 -15.41 -2.43 -1.13
N VAL A 25 -14.34 -2.21 -0.36
CA VAL A 25 -13.48 -1.03 -0.51
C VAL A 25 -12.91 -0.92 -1.92
N GLU A 26 -12.50 -2.05 -2.50
CA GLU A 26 -11.93 -2.14 -3.85
C GLU A 26 -12.92 -1.68 -4.92
N ASP A 27 -14.23 -1.75 -4.66
CA ASP A 27 -15.24 -1.25 -5.57
C ASP A 27 -15.19 0.28 -5.69
N MET A 28 -15.00 1.00 -4.57
CA MET A 28 -14.86 2.46 -4.59
C MET A 28 -13.59 2.88 -5.32
N ILE A 29 -12.46 2.23 -5.03
CA ILE A 29 -11.17 2.52 -5.69
C ILE A 29 -11.30 2.29 -7.21
N ARG A 30 -11.86 1.16 -7.64
CA ARG A 30 -12.12 0.88 -9.07
C ARG A 30 -13.08 1.88 -9.68
N PHE A 31 -14.07 2.36 -8.92
CA PHE A 31 -15.06 3.31 -9.40
C PHE A 31 -14.45 4.67 -9.72
N VAL A 32 -13.66 5.24 -8.81
CA VAL A 32 -12.99 6.53 -9.03
C VAL A 32 -11.90 6.44 -10.10
N ARG A 33 -11.24 5.28 -10.27
CA ARG A 33 -10.32 5.06 -11.39
C ARG A 33 -11.01 5.18 -12.76
N VAL A 34 -12.23 4.67 -12.87
CA VAL A 34 -12.97 4.66 -14.14
C VAL A 34 -13.65 6.01 -14.41
N HIS A 35 -14.14 6.67 -13.36
CA HIS A 35 -15.02 7.85 -13.50
C HIS A 35 -14.39 9.17 -13.04
N GLY A 36 -13.18 9.16 -12.48
CA GLY A 36 -12.48 10.36 -12.02
C GLY A 36 -13.31 11.20 -11.04
N ALA A 37 -13.37 12.50 -11.28
CA ALA A 37 -14.10 13.46 -10.44
C ALA A 37 -15.60 13.15 -10.36
N ALA A 38 -16.25 12.73 -11.45
CA ALA A 38 -17.65 12.34 -11.43
C ALA A 38 -17.89 11.09 -10.54
N GLY A 39 -16.91 10.19 -10.49
CA GLY A 39 -16.93 9.06 -9.57
C GLY A 39 -16.78 9.48 -8.11
N ALA A 40 -15.93 10.47 -7.84
CA ALA A 40 -15.74 11.04 -6.51
C ALA A 40 -17.02 11.72 -6.00
N ASP A 41 -17.69 12.50 -6.85
CA ASP A 41 -18.93 13.20 -6.48
C ASP A 41 -20.06 12.22 -6.16
N GLU A 42 -20.15 11.12 -6.92
CA GLU A 42 -21.12 10.06 -6.64
C GLU A 42 -20.80 9.29 -5.35
N ILE A 43 -19.52 9.06 -5.03
CA ILE A 43 -19.11 8.47 -3.75
C ILE A 43 -19.52 9.37 -2.58
N ASP A 44 -19.28 10.68 -2.68
CA ASP A 44 -19.67 11.63 -1.63
C ASP A 44 -21.20 11.68 -1.47
N ARG A 45 -21.94 11.65 -2.59
CA ARG A 45 -23.41 11.57 -2.58
C ARG A 45 -23.91 10.30 -1.88
N LEU A 46 -23.34 9.14 -2.19
CA LEU A 46 -23.72 7.86 -1.57
C LEU A 46 -23.34 7.81 -0.09
N CYS A 47 -22.17 8.33 0.27
CA CYS A 47 -21.74 8.44 1.66
C CYS A 47 -22.73 9.28 2.48
N ALA A 48 -23.17 10.42 1.95
CA ALA A 48 -24.17 11.28 2.58
C ALA A 48 -25.56 10.62 2.62
N GLN A 49 -26.00 9.99 1.53
CA GLN A 49 -27.30 9.32 1.44
C GLN A 49 -27.44 8.18 2.45
N HIS A 50 -26.38 7.40 2.66
CA HIS A 50 -26.43 6.21 3.50
C HIS A 50 -25.90 6.44 4.91
N GLY A 51 -25.28 7.58 5.20
CA GLY A 51 -24.72 7.88 6.51
C GLY A 51 -23.58 6.94 6.90
N TRP A 52 -22.65 6.68 5.97
CA TRP A 52 -21.53 5.76 6.22
C TRP A 52 -20.70 6.21 7.42
N LEU A 53 -20.21 5.23 8.19
CA LEU A 53 -19.46 5.48 9.43
C LEU A 53 -17.96 5.68 9.15
N ALA A 54 -17.35 6.64 9.85
CA ALA A 54 -15.93 6.98 9.70
C ALA A 54 -14.99 6.11 10.58
N ASN A 55 -15.47 5.66 11.74
CA ASN A 55 -14.68 4.83 12.68
C ASN A 55 -14.96 3.33 12.55
N GLY A 56 -15.93 2.95 11.72
CA GLY A 56 -16.32 1.57 11.49
C GLY A 56 -16.77 0.85 12.76
N LEU A 57 -17.36 1.54 13.73
CA LEU A 57 -17.84 0.96 14.98
C LEU A 57 -19.34 1.15 15.12
N LEU A 58 -20.07 0.04 15.26
CA LEU A 58 -21.51 0.03 15.48
C LEU A 58 -21.85 0.23 16.97
N PRO A 59 -23.10 0.65 17.30
CA PRO A 59 -23.55 0.82 18.69
C PRO A 59 -23.46 -0.45 19.55
N ASP A 60 -23.53 -1.63 18.93
CA ASP A 60 -23.39 -2.94 19.58
C ASP A 60 -21.93 -3.39 19.75
N GLY A 61 -20.97 -2.56 19.32
CA GLY A 61 -19.53 -2.85 19.38
C GLY A 61 -18.98 -3.60 18.15
N THR A 62 -19.83 -3.99 17.20
CA THR A 62 -19.40 -4.69 16.00
C THR A 62 -18.55 -3.78 15.12
N ARG A 63 -17.42 -4.31 14.61
CA ARG A 63 -16.55 -3.60 13.67
C ARG A 63 -17.00 -3.83 12.22
N VAL A 64 -17.11 -2.74 11.47
CA VAL A 64 -17.43 -2.73 10.03
C VAL A 64 -16.38 -1.92 9.27
N ALA A 65 -16.39 -2.01 7.95
CA ALA A 65 -15.53 -1.17 7.13
C ALA A 65 -15.88 0.32 7.38
N PRO A 66 -14.89 1.18 7.69
CA PRO A 66 -15.10 2.62 7.90
C PRO A 66 -15.31 3.33 6.55
N PHE A 67 -16.46 3.08 5.92
CA PHE A 67 -16.71 3.49 4.54
C PHE A 67 -16.67 5.00 4.32
N ALA A 68 -16.95 5.84 5.32
CA ALA A 68 -16.79 7.28 5.15
C ALA A 68 -15.32 7.71 5.01
N SER A 69 -14.40 7.08 5.75
CA SER A 69 -12.96 7.40 5.65
C SER A 69 -12.38 6.89 4.33
N TRP A 70 -12.83 5.71 3.88
CA TRP A 70 -12.53 5.23 2.54
C TRP A 70 -13.11 6.12 1.44
N ALA A 71 -14.35 6.60 1.60
CA ALA A 71 -14.98 7.52 0.66
C ALA A 71 -14.18 8.81 0.54
N ARG A 72 -13.75 9.41 1.65
CA ARG A 72 -12.89 10.61 1.65
C ARG A 72 -11.59 10.39 0.87
N ALA A 73 -10.88 9.28 1.12
CA ALA A 73 -9.66 8.97 0.40
C ALA A 73 -9.90 8.70 -1.10
N CYS A 74 -10.92 7.91 -1.44
CA CYS A 74 -11.28 7.61 -2.82
C CYS A 74 -11.73 8.87 -3.57
N ALA A 75 -12.50 9.76 -2.94
CA ALA A 75 -12.96 10.99 -3.54
C ALA A 75 -11.81 11.98 -3.77
N ALA A 76 -10.88 12.10 -2.81
CA ALA A 76 -9.66 12.89 -2.99
C ALA A 76 -8.82 12.39 -4.17
N PHE A 77 -8.66 11.07 -4.28
CA PHE A 77 -8.00 10.44 -5.42
C PHE A 77 -8.75 10.64 -6.74
N GLY A 78 -10.08 10.43 -6.77
CA GLY A 78 -10.88 10.59 -7.99
C GLY A 78 -10.81 12.01 -8.57
N ARG A 79 -10.71 13.03 -7.72
CA ARG A 79 -10.63 14.43 -8.15
C ARG A 79 -9.25 14.84 -8.65
N ARG A 80 -8.18 14.36 -8.02
CA ARG A 80 -6.82 14.90 -8.23
C ARG A 80 -5.73 13.83 -8.40
N GLY A 81 -6.10 12.57 -8.61
CA GLY A 81 -5.17 11.46 -8.66
C GLY A 81 -4.35 11.33 -7.37
N VAL A 82 -3.10 10.88 -7.49
CA VAL A 82 -2.18 10.73 -6.36
C VAL A 82 -1.93 12.06 -5.64
N SER A 83 -1.89 13.18 -6.37
CA SER A 83 -1.74 14.51 -5.76
C SER A 83 -2.84 14.84 -4.74
N GLY A 84 -4.06 14.32 -4.95
CA GLY A 84 -5.18 14.48 -4.01
C GLY A 84 -5.01 13.73 -2.70
N LEU A 85 -4.22 12.66 -2.69
CA LEU A 85 -3.98 11.83 -1.51
C LEU A 85 -2.85 12.36 -0.62
N ARG A 86 -1.92 13.17 -1.16
CA ARG A 86 -0.76 13.66 -0.41
C ARG A 86 -1.13 14.41 0.89
N PRO A 87 -2.13 15.32 0.91
CA PRO A 87 -2.53 15.98 2.16
C PRO A 87 -3.09 15.00 3.20
N LEU A 88 -3.64 13.87 2.76
CA LEU A 88 -4.22 12.86 3.66
C LEU A 88 -3.16 11.97 4.30
N LEU A 89 -1.95 11.90 3.75
CA LEU A 89 -0.86 11.09 4.32
C LEU A 89 -0.40 11.61 5.68
N VAL A 90 -0.52 12.91 5.93
CA VAL A 90 -0.14 13.55 7.20
C VAL A 90 -1.32 13.71 8.16
N ASP A 91 -2.53 13.29 7.76
CA ASP A 91 -3.71 13.28 8.61
C ASP A 91 -3.74 11.95 9.40
N PRO A 92 -3.67 11.97 10.75
CA PRO A 92 -3.65 10.76 11.56
C PRO A 92 -4.86 9.84 11.35
N GLU A 93 -6.02 10.39 11.02
CA GLU A 93 -7.24 9.62 10.80
C GLU A 93 -7.33 9.05 9.38
N LEU A 94 -6.72 9.71 8.40
CA LEU A 94 -6.86 9.37 6.98
C LEU A 94 -5.63 8.73 6.33
N SER A 95 -4.46 8.85 6.94
CA SER A 95 -3.19 8.37 6.42
C SER A 95 -3.23 6.89 6.04
N GLY A 96 -3.77 6.04 6.92
CA GLY A 96 -3.92 4.60 6.66
C GLY A 96 -4.77 4.28 5.43
N PHE A 97 -5.78 5.10 5.13
CA PHE A 97 -6.64 4.96 3.96
C PHE A 97 -5.96 5.47 2.70
N ALA A 98 -5.30 6.62 2.77
CA ALA A 98 -4.52 7.18 1.66
C ALA A 98 -3.40 6.22 1.22
N ILE A 99 -2.64 5.67 2.17
CA ILE A 99 -1.60 4.65 1.92
C ILE A 99 -2.20 3.45 1.19
N ALA A 100 -3.37 2.96 1.61
CA ALA A 100 -4.00 1.81 0.98
C ALA A 100 -4.49 2.10 -0.45
N VAL A 101 -5.03 3.30 -0.72
CA VAL A 101 -5.39 3.69 -2.10
C VAL A 101 -4.14 3.77 -2.98
N LEU A 102 -3.03 4.34 -2.49
CA LEU A 102 -1.75 4.39 -3.20
C LEU A 102 -1.19 2.99 -3.51
N GLN A 103 -1.26 2.08 -2.52
CA GLN A 103 -0.86 0.68 -2.69
C GLN A 103 -1.65 -0.02 -3.79
N GLU A 104 -2.96 0.25 -3.89
CA GLU A 104 -3.79 -0.36 -4.92
C GLU A 104 -3.56 0.24 -6.31
N GLU A 105 -3.09 1.49 -6.41
CA GLU A 105 -2.91 2.21 -7.68
C GLU A 105 -1.72 1.68 -8.48
N LYS A 106 -0.66 1.26 -7.80
CA LYS A 106 0.49 0.56 -8.41
C LYS A 106 1.12 1.36 -9.57
N THR A 107 1.27 2.66 -9.38
CA THR A 107 1.96 3.55 -10.32
C THR A 107 3.26 4.08 -9.72
N LEU A 108 4.16 4.59 -10.58
CA LEU A 108 5.37 5.28 -10.13
C LEU A 108 5.03 6.49 -9.24
N GLU A 109 3.98 7.23 -9.58
CA GLU A 109 3.56 8.39 -8.78
C GLU A 109 3.14 7.98 -7.36
N SER A 110 2.47 6.82 -7.20
CA SER A 110 2.14 6.27 -5.89
C SER A 110 3.37 5.90 -5.08
N VAL A 111 4.38 5.29 -5.72
CA VAL A 111 5.67 4.98 -5.09
C VAL A 111 6.35 6.25 -4.61
N GLN A 112 6.44 7.29 -5.47
CA GLN A 112 7.07 8.55 -5.12
C GLN A 112 6.35 9.29 -3.98
N ALA A 113 5.01 9.25 -3.94
CA ALA A 113 4.24 9.82 -2.84
C ALA A 113 4.52 9.11 -1.51
N LEU A 114 4.60 7.78 -1.52
CA LEU A 114 4.94 6.99 -0.32
C LEU A 114 6.39 7.21 0.12
N LEU A 115 7.34 7.25 -0.80
CA LEU A 115 8.74 7.57 -0.49
C LEU A 115 8.86 8.97 0.14
N GLY A 116 8.19 9.97 -0.44
CA GLY A 116 8.18 11.33 0.11
C GLY A 116 7.61 11.41 1.53
N PHE A 117 6.57 10.61 1.83
CA PHE A 117 6.04 10.50 3.19
C PHE A 117 7.03 9.81 4.15
N CYS A 118 7.58 8.66 3.75
CA CYS A 118 8.56 7.90 4.53
C CYS A 118 9.86 8.69 4.79
N ALA A 119 10.24 9.61 3.91
CA ALA A 119 11.44 10.44 4.10
C ALA A 119 11.37 11.34 5.35
N SER A 120 10.16 11.64 5.85
CA SER A 120 9.94 12.41 7.08
C SER A 120 9.61 11.56 8.32
N ALA A 121 9.57 10.23 8.17
CA ALA A 121 9.15 9.33 9.24
C ALA A 121 10.22 9.24 10.35
N ALA A 122 9.75 9.15 11.60
CA ALA A 122 10.61 9.04 12.77
C ALA A 122 10.94 7.57 13.11
N TRP A 123 10.13 6.62 12.65
CA TRP A 123 10.33 5.17 12.84
C TRP A 123 10.37 4.70 14.31
N GLN A 124 9.79 5.48 15.23
CA GLN A 124 9.84 5.18 16.68
C GLN A 124 8.66 4.32 17.18
N SER A 125 7.55 4.27 16.42
CA SER A 125 6.37 3.52 16.84
C SER A 125 6.65 2.02 16.84
N SER A 126 6.20 1.31 17.89
CA SER A 126 6.19 -0.15 17.91
C SER A 126 4.96 -0.77 17.26
N ASP A 127 3.95 0.04 16.93
CA ASP A 127 2.72 -0.41 16.26
C ASP A 127 2.96 -0.57 14.76
N ALA A 128 2.85 -1.80 14.26
CA ALA A 128 2.93 -2.12 12.83
C ALA A 128 1.88 -1.37 11.99
N MET A 129 0.78 -0.96 12.61
CA MET A 129 -0.32 -0.22 11.98
C MET A 129 -0.11 1.29 12.01
N HIS A 130 0.99 1.77 12.60
CA HIS A 130 1.38 3.18 12.48
C HIS A 130 1.62 3.55 11.01
N PRO A 131 1.23 4.77 10.58
CA PRO A 131 1.33 5.19 9.18
C PRO A 131 2.70 4.98 8.53
N ASP A 132 3.80 5.28 9.24
CA ASP A 132 5.17 5.08 8.76
C ASP A 132 5.42 3.63 8.32
N TRP A 133 5.12 2.67 9.20
CA TRP A 133 5.33 1.24 8.92
C TRP A 133 4.36 0.70 7.87
N ARG A 134 3.13 1.21 7.85
CA ARG A 134 2.15 0.90 6.79
C ARG A 134 2.62 1.38 5.43
N ALA A 135 3.20 2.58 5.34
CA ALA A 135 3.74 3.12 4.11
C ALA A 135 4.95 2.30 3.62
N LEU A 136 5.85 1.90 4.54
CA LEU A 136 6.95 0.99 4.21
C LEU A 136 6.46 -0.38 3.72
N SER A 137 5.43 -0.94 4.37
CA SER A 137 4.79 -2.17 3.93
C SER A 137 4.15 -2.05 2.54
N ALA A 138 3.50 -0.92 2.26
CA ALA A 138 2.98 -0.63 0.93
C ALA A 138 4.10 -0.57 -0.12
N LEU A 139 5.23 0.08 0.19
CA LEU A 139 6.41 0.11 -0.70
C LEU A 139 6.97 -1.30 -0.96
N ASN A 140 7.06 -2.16 0.06
CA ASN A 140 7.44 -3.56 -0.11
C ASN A 140 6.49 -4.29 -1.07
N LEU A 141 5.18 -4.14 -0.91
CA LEU A 141 4.19 -4.75 -1.80
C LEU A 141 4.27 -4.22 -3.24
N LEU A 142 4.60 -2.93 -3.40
CA LEU A 142 4.71 -2.29 -4.70
C LEU A 142 6.00 -2.65 -5.44
N LEU A 143 7.12 -2.85 -4.74
CA LEU A 143 8.45 -2.90 -5.38
C LEU A 143 9.17 -4.26 -5.22
N SER A 144 8.91 -5.01 -4.15
CA SER A 144 9.72 -6.19 -3.82
C SER A 144 9.40 -7.43 -4.64
N PHE A 145 8.40 -7.42 -5.52
CA PHE A 145 7.97 -8.57 -6.31
C PHE A 145 8.28 -8.41 -7.80
N ASP A 146 8.39 -9.53 -8.51
CA ASP A 146 8.75 -9.51 -9.94
C ASP A 146 7.64 -8.88 -10.82
N ASP A 147 6.41 -8.79 -10.29
CA ASP A 147 5.27 -8.08 -10.88
C ASP A 147 5.03 -6.69 -10.28
N GLY A 148 6.04 -6.14 -9.58
CA GLY A 148 6.01 -4.82 -8.96
C GLY A 148 6.06 -3.66 -9.96
N VAL A 149 5.91 -2.45 -9.43
CA VAL A 149 6.04 -1.20 -10.18
C VAL A 149 7.49 -1.07 -10.66
N LYS A 150 7.67 -0.88 -11.97
CA LYS A 150 9.00 -0.63 -12.56
C LYS A 150 9.43 0.80 -12.21
N VAL A 151 10.60 0.92 -11.62
CA VAL A 151 11.18 2.21 -11.20
C VAL A 151 12.62 2.32 -11.70
N GLU A 152 13.10 3.56 -11.77
CA GLU A 152 14.49 3.88 -12.13
C GLU A 152 15.45 3.76 -10.93
N GLN A 153 16.74 3.79 -11.21
CA GLN A 153 17.81 3.59 -10.22
C GLN A 153 17.76 4.62 -9.07
N SER A 154 17.44 5.88 -9.37
CA SER A 154 17.28 6.96 -8.37
C SER A 154 16.24 6.60 -7.32
N VAL A 155 15.07 6.12 -7.75
CA VAL A 155 13.98 5.70 -6.86
C VAL A 155 14.37 4.48 -6.01
N MET A 156 15.16 3.56 -6.56
CA MET A 156 15.70 2.43 -5.79
C MET A 156 16.72 2.88 -4.73
N ASP A 157 17.55 3.86 -5.06
CA ASP A 157 18.52 4.45 -4.13
C ASP A 157 17.79 5.20 -3.00
N ASP A 158 16.74 5.97 -3.31
CA ASP A 158 15.89 6.64 -2.32
C ASP A 158 15.20 5.63 -1.38
N LEU A 159 14.65 4.54 -1.94
CA LEU A 159 14.07 3.45 -1.15
C LEU A 159 15.11 2.86 -0.20
N LEU A 160 16.33 2.60 -0.68
CA LEU A 160 17.39 2.04 0.15
C LEU A 160 17.74 2.97 1.32
N CYS A 161 17.87 4.28 1.08
CA CYS A 161 18.11 5.25 2.14
C CYS A 161 17.02 5.21 3.22
N ILE A 162 15.75 5.17 2.82
CA ILE A 162 14.61 5.04 3.74
C ILE A 162 14.67 3.73 4.52
N VAL A 163 14.95 2.61 3.84
CA VAL A 163 15.00 1.28 4.46
C VAL A 163 16.13 1.18 5.48
N VAL A 164 17.30 1.76 5.20
CA VAL A 164 18.43 1.80 6.15
C VAL A 164 18.03 2.60 7.39
N ALA A 165 17.50 3.81 7.21
CA ALA A 165 17.06 4.66 8.33
C ALA A 165 15.97 3.99 9.18
N ALA A 166 14.99 3.33 8.53
CA ALA A 166 13.94 2.60 9.21
C ALA A 166 14.46 1.37 9.97
N PHE A 167 15.42 0.64 9.39
CA PHE A 167 16.03 -0.53 10.04
C PHE A 167 16.80 -0.14 11.30
N ASP A 168 17.60 0.94 11.22
CA ASP A 168 18.42 1.42 12.33
C ASP A 168 17.57 1.93 13.51
N ALA A 169 16.37 2.45 13.22
CA ALA A 169 15.44 2.96 14.22
C ALA A 169 14.37 1.95 14.68
N ALA A 170 14.28 0.77 14.04
CA ALA A 170 13.19 -0.18 14.27
C ALA A 170 13.15 -0.67 15.73
N PRO A 171 12.06 -0.43 16.48
CA PRO A 171 12.00 -0.78 17.90
C PRO A 171 11.70 -2.26 18.16
N GLN A 172 11.39 -3.05 17.13
CA GLN A 172 10.96 -4.44 17.25
C GLN A 172 11.54 -5.31 16.12
N PRO A 173 11.94 -6.57 16.40
CA PRO A 173 12.54 -7.46 15.40
C PRO A 173 11.68 -7.65 14.14
N PHE A 174 10.35 -7.73 14.27
CA PHE A 174 9.49 -7.92 13.09
C PHE A 174 9.47 -6.69 12.16
N LEU A 175 9.69 -5.47 12.70
CA LEU A 175 9.83 -4.24 11.92
C LEU A 175 11.18 -4.20 11.20
N SER A 176 12.24 -4.70 11.85
CA SER A 176 13.53 -4.93 11.19
C SER A 176 13.39 -5.92 10.03
N SER A 177 12.65 -7.02 10.21
CA SER A 177 12.34 -7.97 9.13
C SER A 177 11.57 -7.32 7.98
N LEU A 178 10.60 -6.44 8.27
CA LEU A 178 9.90 -5.64 7.26
C LEU A 178 10.86 -4.79 6.43
N CYS A 179 11.80 -4.10 7.07
CA CYS A 179 12.82 -3.31 6.37
C CYS A 179 13.64 -4.18 5.41
N LEU A 180 14.10 -5.35 5.86
CA LEU A 180 14.87 -6.29 5.04
C LEU A 180 14.07 -6.83 3.85
N TRP A 181 12.79 -7.15 4.06
CA TRP A 181 11.91 -7.53 2.95
C TRP A 181 11.70 -6.39 1.96
N THR A 182 11.63 -5.15 2.44
CA THR A 182 11.45 -3.95 1.61
C THR A 182 12.70 -3.66 0.77
N ALA A 183 13.90 -3.93 1.29
CA ALA A 183 15.17 -3.77 0.56
C ALA A 183 15.21 -4.54 -0.77
N ARG A 184 14.41 -5.62 -0.92
CA ARG A 184 14.27 -6.37 -2.18
C ARG A 184 13.72 -5.52 -3.33
N GLY A 185 12.99 -4.44 -3.01
CA GLY A 185 12.49 -3.45 -3.97
C GLY A 185 13.57 -2.53 -4.55
N ALA A 186 14.78 -2.56 -3.99
CA ALA A 186 15.96 -1.85 -4.50
C ALA A 186 17.06 -2.86 -4.87
N PRO A 187 16.92 -3.64 -5.97
CA PRO A 187 17.92 -4.61 -6.39
C PRO A 187 19.16 -3.93 -6.98
N THR A 188 19.94 -3.25 -6.15
CA THR A 188 21.13 -2.46 -6.53
C THR A 188 22.38 -3.06 -5.89
N ALA A 189 23.55 -2.79 -6.47
CA ALA A 189 24.82 -3.24 -5.88
C ALA A 189 25.01 -2.68 -4.45
N LYS A 190 24.56 -1.44 -4.20
CA LYS A 190 24.59 -0.81 -2.87
C LYS A 190 23.72 -1.57 -1.87
N ALA A 191 22.48 -1.93 -2.25
CA ALA A 191 21.59 -2.68 -1.38
C ALA A 191 22.15 -4.07 -1.05
N LEU A 192 22.74 -4.74 -2.04
CA LEU A 192 23.39 -6.04 -1.83
C LEU A 192 24.57 -5.95 -0.85
N ALA A 193 25.42 -4.92 -1.02
CA ALA A 193 26.56 -4.70 -0.14
C ALA A 193 26.11 -4.42 1.30
N TRP A 194 25.10 -3.55 1.48
CA TRP A 194 24.53 -3.27 2.80
C TRP A 194 23.97 -4.54 3.46
N LEU A 195 23.13 -5.31 2.76
CA LEU A 195 22.55 -6.55 3.29
C LEU A 195 23.61 -7.60 3.69
N GLN A 196 24.74 -7.66 2.98
CA GLN A 196 25.83 -8.60 3.28
C GLN A 196 26.66 -8.18 4.49
N ALA A 197 26.89 -6.88 4.67
CA ALA A 197 27.63 -6.34 5.79
C ALA A 197 26.82 -6.27 7.09
N LEU A 198 25.49 -6.35 6.99
CA LEU A 198 24.60 -6.19 8.12
C LEU A 198 24.66 -7.39 9.08
N GLU A 199 25.09 -7.12 10.31
CA GLU A 199 24.95 -8.03 11.44
C GLU A 199 23.53 -7.92 12.01
N VAL A 200 22.86 -9.06 12.20
CA VAL A 200 21.49 -9.09 12.69
C VAL A 200 21.36 -10.07 13.85
N THR A 201 20.46 -9.75 14.78
CA THR A 201 20.17 -10.60 15.95
C THR A 201 18.76 -11.17 15.81
N GLY A 202 18.61 -12.46 16.07
CA GLY A 202 17.34 -13.18 16.00
C GLY A 202 17.16 -13.95 14.70
N ALA A 203 16.67 -15.19 14.82
CA ALA A 203 16.55 -16.12 13.70
C ALA A 203 15.62 -15.60 12.58
N ASP A 204 14.52 -14.93 12.95
CA ASP A 204 13.57 -14.41 11.97
C ASP A 204 14.15 -13.24 11.16
N VAL A 205 14.96 -12.39 11.79
CA VAL A 205 15.63 -11.26 11.14
C VAL A 205 16.75 -11.76 10.22
N ASP A 206 17.50 -12.78 10.65
CA ASP A 206 18.51 -13.44 9.82
C ASP A 206 17.89 -14.16 8.60
N ALA A 207 16.75 -14.83 8.79
CA ALA A 207 15.99 -15.42 7.70
C ALA A 207 15.51 -14.37 6.70
N ALA A 208 14.99 -13.24 7.19
CA ALA A 208 14.60 -12.10 6.34
C ALA A 208 15.80 -11.53 5.56
N ARG A 209 16.96 -11.36 6.20
CA ARG A 209 18.20 -10.89 5.57
C ARG A 209 18.64 -11.85 4.46
N THR A 210 18.69 -13.14 4.76
CA THR A 210 19.08 -14.18 3.80
C THR A 210 18.14 -14.23 2.60
N ALA A 211 16.83 -14.13 2.83
CA ALA A 211 15.84 -14.06 1.76
C ALA A 211 16.01 -12.79 0.90
N ALA A 212 16.31 -11.64 1.53
CA ALA A 212 16.57 -10.40 0.83
C ALA A 212 17.83 -10.48 -0.06
N ILE A 213 18.95 -10.99 0.48
CA ILE A 213 20.20 -11.22 -0.27
C ILE A 213 19.94 -12.11 -1.47
N LYS A 214 19.25 -13.25 -1.27
CA LYS A 214 18.93 -14.18 -2.36
C LYS A 214 18.12 -13.49 -3.45
N SER A 215 17.09 -12.71 -3.08
CA SER A 215 16.25 -12.00 -4.04
C SER A 215 17.02 -10.93 -4.81
N VAL A 216 17.83 -10.11 -4.12
CA VAL A 216 18.61 -9.03 -4.73
C VAL A 216 19.67 -9.61 -5.68
N ARG A 217 20.41 -10.64 -5.26
CA ARG A 217 21.38 -11.33 -6.14
C ARG A 217 20.73 -11.85 -7.41
N ARG A 218 19.57 -12.49 -7.28
CA ARG A 218 18.83 -13.01 -8.44
C ARG A 218 18.45 -11.89 -9.42
N ARG A 219 18.02 -10.74 -8.93
CA ARG A 219 17.59 -9.61 -9.79
C ARG A 219 18.74 -8.80 -10.39
N LEU A 220 19.92 -8.87 -9.78
CA LEU A 220 21.16 -8.28 -10.30
C LEU A 220 21.89 -9.19 -11.29
N ALA A 221 21.49 -10.47 -11.41
CA ALA A 221 22.17 -11.41 -12.28
C ALA A 221 22.05 -10.96 -13.76
N PRO A 222 23.13 -11.05 -14.57
CA PRO A 222 23.12 -10.58 -15.96
C PRO A 222 22.07 -11.24 -16.85
N ASP A 223 21.67 -12.45 -16.50
CA ASP A 223 20.67 -13.26 -17.19
C ASP A 223 19.25 -13.07 -16.65
N TYR A 224 19.06 -12.26 -15.61
CA TYR A 224 17.74 -12.00 -15.05
C TYR A 224 16.85 -11.27 -16.06
N ARG A 225 15.71 -11.89 -16.34
CA ARG A 225 14.64 -11.30 -17.15
C ARG A 225 13.43 -11.10 -16.26
N ALA A 226 13.08 -9.85 -16.02
CA ALA A 226 11.83 -9.52 -15.36
C ALA A 226 10.65 -10.12 -16.17
N PRO A 227 9.59 -10.62 -15.51
CA PRO A 227 8.41 -11.11 -16.18
C PRO A 227 7.84 -10.07 -17.15
N ASP A 228 7.40 -10.53 -18.32
CA ASP A 228 6.61 -9.68 -19.22
C ASP A 228 5.23 -9.37 -18.62
N ALA A 229 4.46 -8.49 -19.26
CA ALA A 229 3.16 -8.07 -18.75
C ALA A 229 2.15 -9.24 -18.61
N LYS A 230 2.28 -10.30 -19.42
CA LYS A 230 1.40 -11.47 -19.36
C LYS A 230 1.79 -12.38 -18.19
N ALA A 231 3.08 -12.66 -18.03
CA ALA A 231 3.62 -13.43 -16.93
C ALA A 231 3.39 -12.72 -15.58
N ALA A 232 3.57 -11.40 -15.51
CA ALA A 232 3.25 -10.60 -14.32
C ALA A 232 1.77 -10.73 -13.91
N ARG A 233 0.84 -10.71 -14.88
CA ARG A 233 -0.59 -10.94 -14.60
C ARG A 233 -0.87 -12.35 -14.08
N GLN A 234 -0.18 -13.37 -14.59
CA GLN A 234 -0.33 -14.75 -14.12
C GLN A 234 0.21 -14.91 -12.70
N ILE A 235 1.39 -14.36 -12.40
CA ILE A 235 1.99 -14.34 -11.05
C ILE A 235 1.03 -13.68 -10.07
N ARG A 236 0.42 -12.55 -10.44
CA ARG A 236 -0.54 -11.85 -9.60
C ARG A 236 -1.81 -12.67 -9.33
N ARG A 237 -2.32 -13.38 -10.34
CA ARG A 237 -3.50 -14.26 -10.19
C ARG A 237 -3.21 -15.44 -9.28
N ALA A 238 -2.05 -16.08 -9.42
CA ALA A 238 -1.64 -17.18 -8.56
C ALA A 238 -1.55 -16.71 -7.10
N ARG A 239 -0.87 -15.58 -6.85
CA ARG A 239 -0.74 -15.03 -5.50
C ARG A 239 -2.08 -14.64 -4.87
N ALA A 240 -3.06 -14.18 -5.66
CA ALA A 240 -4.40 -13.86 -5.17
C ALA A 240 -5.28 -15.09 -4.90
N ALA A 241 -4.89 -16.28 -5.37
CA ALA A 241 -5.57 -17.54 -5.08
C ALA A 241 -4.98 -18.27 -3.86
N ASP A 242 -3.74 -17.92 -3.48
CA ASP A 242 -3.01 -18.48 -2.34
C ASP A 242 -3.29 -17.73 -1.00
N VAL A 243 -4.18 -16.73 -1.02
CA VAL A 243 -4.61 -15.90 0.13
C VAL A 243 -6.10 -16.10 0.34
#